data_AF-A0AAE9A322-F1
#
_entry.id   AF-A0AAE9A322-F1
#
_cell.length_a   1.000
_cell.length_b   1.000
_cell.length_c   1.000
_cell.angle_alpha   90.00
_cell.angle_beta   90.00
_cell.angle_gamma   90.00
#
_symmetry.space_group_name_H-M   'P 1'
#
loop_
_entity.id
_entity.type
_entity.pdbx_description
1 polymer ?
#
loop_
_entity_poly.entity_id
_entity_poly.type
_entity_poly.pdbx_seq_one_letter_code
_entity_poly.pdbx_strand_id
1 'polypeptide(L)'
;MEEDCVIIEKSKLIITGEYDDVESVKETLAKIRVIEAGVEVVGTSYEVFDFLRQVEEIKNPNGPALTFKNNKNLKSIKMENLKLLAGKEEDVLFDNDNFPIEVYENSNALQEMLHLKAAARPSLANKKCSVEFIRIVEPEVSGSGWLLYTLIATCVVLTVFVSFQTFYLVKEKRKKKKKKKSKMSKRKKKSKERSRRSRREELK
;
A
#
# COMPACT_ATOMS: atom_id res chain seq x y z
N MET A 1 6.99 27.99 -39.24
CA MET A 1 7.20 26.62 -39.72
C MET A 1 5.97 25.85 -39.26
N GLU A 2 5.10 25.49 -40.19
CA GLU A 2 3.98 24.60 -39.92
C GLU A 2 4.59 23.20 -39.72
N GLU A 3 4.86 22.83 -38.47
CA GLU A 3 5.22 21.44 -38.17
C GLU A 3 4.00 20.57 -38.48
N ASP A 4 4.22 19.49 -39.24
CA ASP A 4 3.22 18.49 -39.59
C ASP A 4 2.48 18.02 -38.31
N CYS A 5 1.32 18.64 -38.05
CA CYS A 5 0.49 18.32 -36.90
C CYS A 5 -0.19 16.97 -37.17
N VAL A 6 0.33 15.90 -36.57
CA VAL A 6 -0.27 14.58 -36.69
C VAL A 6 -1.38 14.44 -35.65
N ILE A 7 -2.59 14.16 -36.13
CA ILE A 7 -3.81 13.96 -35.34
C ILE A 7 -4.21 12.47 -35.41
N ILE A 8 -4.46 11.86 -34.24
CA ILE A 8 -5.02 10.50 -34.15
C ILE A 8 -6.51 10.60 -33.80
N GLU A 9 -7.39 10.45 -34.79
CA GLU A 9 -8.82 10.71 -34.60
C GLU A 9 -9.63 9.46 -34.22
N LYS A 10 -9.40 8.32 -34.89
CA LYS A 10 -10.36 7.21 -34.92
C LYS A 10 -10.04 6.05 -33.99
N SER A 11 -8.76 5.84 -33.69
CA SER A 11 -8.30 4.67 -32.96
C SER A 11 -7.56 5.11 -31.73
N LYS A 12 -7.91 4.48 -30.60
CA LYS A 12 -7.19 4.66 -29.35
C LYS A 12 -5.73 4.29 -29.54
N LEU A 13 -4.81 5.13 -29.06
CA LEU A 13 -3.39 4.81 -29.05
C LEU A 13 -3.12 3.82 -27.89
N ILE A 14 -2.63 2.63 -28.22
CA ILE A 14 -2.37 1.59 -27.23
C ILE A 14 -0.87 1.33 -27.16
N ILE A 15 -0.30 1.48 -25.96
CA ILE A 15 1.10 1.17 -25.65
C ILE A 15 1.08 -0.04 -24.72
N THR A 16 1.59 -1.17 -25.21
CA THR A 16 1.55 -2.45 -24.49
C THR A 16 2.88 -3.15 -24.50
N GLY A 17 3.23 -3.80 -23.39
CA GLY A 17 4.44 -4.62 -23.28
C GLY A 17 5.71 -3.78 -23.36
N GLU A 18 6.75 -4.37 -23.94
CA GLU A 18 8.07 -3.75 -24.08
C GLU A 18 8.43 -3.62 -25.56
N TYR A 19 8.98 -2.47 -25.94
CA TYR A 19 9.57 -2.25 -27.25
C TYR A 19 11.08 -2.50 -27.22
N ASP A 20 11.60 -3.23 -28.20
CA ASP A 20 13.04 -3.46 -28.35
C ASP A 20 13.80 -2.16 -28.67
N ASP A 21 13.17 -1.26 -29.45
CA ASP A 21 13.69 0.06 -29.80
C ASP A 21 12.72 1.16 -29.33
N VAL A 22 12.81 1.47 -28.05
CA VAL A 22 11.99 2.50 -27.39
C VAL A 22 12.19 3.88 -28.04
N GLU A 23 13.41 4.17 -28.50
CA GLU A 23 13.77 5.49 -28.99
C GLU A 23 13.19 5.78 -30.36
N SER A 24 13.19 4.79 -31.26
CA SER A 24 12.48 4.90 -32.54
C SER A 24 10.97 5.10 -32.35
N VAL A 25 10.37 4.43 -31.36
CA VAL A 25 8.96 4.62 -31.01
C VAL A 25 8.72 6.05 -30.51
N LYS A 26 9.57 6.57 -29.62
CA LYS A 26 9.46 7.96 -29.13
C LYS A 26 9.61 8.98 -30.25
N GLU A 27 10.55 8.80 -31.17
CA GLU A 27 10.71 9.69 -32.34
C GLU A 27 9.47 9.69 -33.23
N THR A 28 8.85 8.53 -33.41
CA THR A 28 7.61 8.39 -34.17
C THR A 28 6.45 9.13 -33.49
N LEU A 29 6.30 8.93 -32.18
CA LEU A 29 5.22 9.56 -31.40
C LEU A 29 5.45 11.06 -31.17
N ALA A 30 6.68 11.56 -31.26
CA ALA A 30 7.03 12.97 -31.06
C ALA A 30 6.38 13.92 -32.08
N LYS A 31 5.89 13.41 -33.22
CA LYS A 31 5.16 14.18 -34.24
C LYS A 31 3.68 14.39 -33.91
N ILE A 32 3.14 13.59 -32.99
CA ILE A 32 1.73 13.66 -32.61
C ILE A 32 1.52 14.89 -31.73
N ARG A 33 0.48 15.65 -32.05
CA ARG A 33 0.05 16.83 -31.26
C ARG A 33 -1.32 16.63 -30.65
N VAL A 34 -2.23 15.91 -31.33
CA VAL A 34 -3.62 15.73 -30.89
C VAL A 34 -4.03 14.26 -31.00
N ILE A 35 -4.70 13.75 -29.97
CA ILE A 35 -5.28 12.41 -29.90
C ILE A 35 -6.74 12.53 -29.49
N GLU A 36 -7.69 12.10 -30.31
CA GLU A 36 -9.14 12.26 -30.04
C GLU A 36 -9.84 10.97 -29.58
N ALA A 37 -9.15 9.84 -29.68
CA ALA A 37 -9.67 8.51 -29.29
C ALA A 37 -9.07 7.97 -27.98
N GLY A 38 -8.33 8.80 -27.24
CA GLY A 38 -7.67 8.48 -25.98
C GLY A 38 -6.39 7.64 -26.14
N VAL A 39 -5.74 7.41 -25.00
CA VAL A 39 -4.51 6.62 -24.88
C VAL A 39 -4.69 5.57 -23.79
N GLU A 40 -4.15 4.39 -24.02
CA GLU A 40 -4.12 3.31 -23.05
C GLU A 40 -2.73 2.67 -22.96
N VAL A 41 -2.20 2.60 -21.75
CA VAL A 41 -0.88 2.06 -21.43
C VAL A 41 -1.07 0.83 -20.57
N VAL A 42 -0.73 -0.35 -21.08
CA VAL A 42 -1.09 -1.64 -20.46
C VAL A 42 0.11 -2.53 -20.26
N GLY A 43 0.30 -2.97 -19.02
CA GLY A 43 1.21 -4.07 -18.68
C GLY A 43 2.65 -3.81 -19.08
N THR A 44 3.09 -2.55 -19.04
CA THR A 44 4.48 -2.16 -19.29
C THR A 44 5.29 -2.25 -18.00
N SER A 45 6.62 -2.37 -18.13
CA SER A 45 7.58 -2.34 -17.02
C SER A 45 8.31 -1.01 -16.89
N TYR A 46 7.96 -0.02 -17.73
CA TYR A 46 8.54 1.32 -17.71
C TYR A 46 8.33 2.02 -16.36
N GLU A 47 9.42 2.56 -15.80
CA GLU A 47 9.32 3.42 -14.62
C GLU A 47 8.87 4.84 -14.97
N VAL A 48 9.19 5.30 -16.17
CA VAL A 48 8.89 6.64 -16.67
C VAL A 48 8.13 6.51 -17.97
N PHE A 49 6.93 7.08 -18.00
CA PHE A 49 6.15 7.23 -19.22
C PHE A 49 6.40 8.62 -19.82
N ASP A 50 7.19 8.70 -20.90
CA ASP A 50 7.56 9.94 -21.58
C ASP A 50 7.36 9.87 -23.11
N PHE A 51 6.60 8.89 -23.58
CA PHE A 51 6.32 8.67 -25.01
C PHE A 51 5.56 9.80 -25.68
N LEU A 52 4.77 10.57 -24.92
CA LEU A 52 3.83 11.58 -25.42
C LEU A 52 4.16 13.01 -24.96
N ARG A 53 5.45 13.31 -24.72
CA ARG A 53 5.88 14.64 -24.24
C ARG A 53 5.42 15.81 -25.11
N GLN A 54 5.30 15.57 -26.41
CA GLN A 54 4.95 16.60 -27.39
C GLN A 54 3.44 16.72 -27.66
N VAL A 55 2.62 15.83 -27.09
CA VAL A 55 1.17 15.86 -27.29
C VAL A 55 0.58 17.01 -26.50
N GLU A 56 -0.27 17.79 -27.16
CA GLU A 56 -0.92 18.97 -26.60
C GLU A 56 -2.36 18.71 -26.16
N GLU A 57 -3.07 17.84 -26.87
CA GLU A 57 -4.47 17.53 -26.57
C GLU A 57 -4.74 16.02 -26.60
N ILE A 58 -5.39 15.52 -25.56
CA ILE A 58 -5.90 14.16 -25.49
C ILE A 58 -7.37 14.20 -25.10
N LYS A 59 -8.23 13.69 -25.98
CA LYS A 59 -9.67 13.57 -25.79
C LYS A 59 -10.08 12.12 -25.94
N ASN A 60 -11.19 11.76 -25.32
CA ASN A 60 -11.90 10.53 -25.63
C ASN A 60 -13.40 10.70 -25.37
N PRO A 61 -14.25 10.85 -26.41
CA PRO A 61 -15.69 11.01 -26.23
C PRO A 61 -16.39 9.74 -25.74
N ASN A 62 -15.70 8.59 -25.80
CA ASN A 62 -16.28 7.27 -25.54
C ASN A 62 -15.79 6.64 -24.21
N GLY A 63 -14.88 7.28 -23.48
CA GLY A 63 -14.31 6.73 -22.24
C GLY A 63 -13.24 7.65 -21.63
N PRO A 64 -12.31 7.11 -20.81
CA PRO A 64 -11.21 7.89 -20.25
C PRO A 64 -10.25 8.38 -21.33
N ALA A 65 -9.74 9.61 -21.18
CA ALA A 65 -8.75 10.14 -22.11
C ALA A 65 -7.39 9.46 -21.94
N LEU A 66 -7.00 9.18 -20.70
CA LEU A 66 -5.83 8.37 -20.35
C LEU A 66 -6.25 7.16 -19.53
N THR A 67 -5.69 5.99 -19.87
CA THR A 67 -5.86 4.76 -19.09
C THR A 67 -4.49 4.15 -18.83
N PHE A 68 -4.13 3.96 -17.57
CA PHE A 68 -2.96 3.21 -17.14
C PHE A 68 -3.44 1.95 -16.45
N LYS A 69 -3.04 0.79 -16.98
CA LYS A 69 -3.52 -0.50 -16.52
C LYS A 69 -2.38 -1.48 -16.29
N ASN A 70 -2.32 -2.06 -15.09
CA ASN A 70 -1.35 -3.10 -14.73
C ASN A 70 0.13 -2.70 -14.92
N ASN A 71 0.49 -1.40 -14.86
CA ASN A 71 1.89 -0.96 -14.94
C ASN A 71 2.50 -0.94 -13.53
N LYS A 72 3.17 -2.03 -13.15
CA LYS A 72 3.62 -2.26 -11.77
C LYS A 72 4.79 -1.38 -11.33
N ASN A 73 5.53 -0.82 -12.28
CA ASN A 73 6.74 -0.07 -12.01
C ASN A 73 6.60 1.42 -12.30
N LEU A 74 5.44 1.88 -12.78
CA LEU A 74 5.25 3.25 -13.22
C LEU A 74 5.37 4.21 -12.03
N LYS A 75 6.30 5.16 -12.14
CA LYS A 75 6.62 6.17 -11.10
C LYS A 75 6.48 7.60 -11.60
N SER A 76 6.61 7.81 -12.91
CA SER A 76 6.60 9.15 -13.50
C SER A 76 5.81 9.17 -14.80
N ILE A 77 4.99 10.20 -15.00
CA ILE A 77 4.22 10.47 -16.21
C ILE A 77 4.59 11.86 -16.71
N LYS A 78 5.33 11.91 -17.83
CA LYS A 78 5.86 13.15 -18.41
C LYS A 78 5.10 13.54 -19.68
N MET A 79 4.24 14.53 -19.55
CA MET A 79 3.44 15.10 -20.63
C MET A 79 3.56 16.63 -20.66
N GLU A 80 4.78 17.13 -20.83
CA GLU A 80 5.15 18.54 -20.64
C GLU A 80 4.30 19.54 -21.45
N ASN A 81 3.89 19.17 -22.67
CA ASN A 81 3.14 20.06 -23.55
C ASN A 81 1.61 19.88 -23.46
N LEU A 82 1.12 19.02 -22.55
CA LEU A 82 -0.31 18.72 -22.47
C LEU A 82 -1.08 19.93 -21.93
N LYS A 83 -1.99 20.44 -22.76
CA LYS A 83 -2.84 21.61 -22.47
C LYS A 83 -4.30 21.21 -22.23
N LEU A 84 -4.76 20.16 -22.89
CA LEU A 84 -6.14 19.71 -22.82
C LEU A 84 -6.22 18.20 -22.60
N LEU A 85 -6.93 17.83 -21.55
CA LEU A 85 -7.27 16.44 -21.25
C LEU A 85 -8.79 16.36 -21.03
N ALA A 86 -9.49 15.52 -21.80
CA ALA A 86 -10.95 15.43 -21.71
C ALA A 86 -11.48 14.03 -22.01
N GLY A 87 -11.90 13.30 -20.98
CA GLY A 87 -12.64 12.06 -21.11
C GLY A 87 -14.17 12.25 -21.00
N LYS A 88 -14.92 11.15 -21.13
CA LYS A 88 -16.39 11.16 -21.07
C LYS A 88 -16.92 11.26 -19.63
N GLU A 89 -16.50 10.33 -18.78
CA GLU A 89 -16.94 10.15 -17.39
C GLU A 89 -15.81 10.44 -16.41
N GLU A 90 -14.59 10.07 -16.78
CA GLU A 90 -13.35 10.40 -16.11
C GLU A 90 -12.27 10.82 -17.12
N ASP A 91 -11.35 11.69 -16.71
CA ASP A 91 -10.25 12.12 -17.58
C ASP A 91 -9.09 11.12 -17.56
N VAL A 92 -8.76 10.61 -16.36
CA VAL A 92 -7.69 9.64 -16.14
C VAL A 92 -8.20 8.44 -15.35
N LEU A 93 -7.91 7.23 -15.84
CA LEU A 93 -8.17 5.97 -15.16
C LEU A 93 -6.85 5.27 -14.82
N PHE A 94 -6.67 4.92 -13.55
CA PHE A 94 -5.64 3.99 -13.09
C PHE A 94 -6.30 2.69 -12.65
N ASP A 95 -5.99 1.59 -13.33
CA ASP A 95 -6.54 0.25 -13.05
C ASP A 95 -5.40 -0.69 -12.66
N ASN A 96 -5.32 -1.00 -11.37
CA ASN A 96 -4.26 -1.82 -10.79
C ASN A 96 -2.86 -1.33 -11.20
N ASP A 97 -2.59 -0.05 -10.94
CA ASP A 97 -1.37 0.65 -11.37
C ASP A 97 -0.57 1.19 -10.18
N ASN A 98 0.75 1.35 -10.34
CA ASN A 98 1.63 1.81 -9.26
C ASN A 98 1.65 3.34 -9.11
N PHE A 99 1.42 4.09 -10.19
CA PHE A 99 1.57 5.55 -10.17
C PHE A 99 0.75 6.26 -9.08
N PRO A 100 -0.51 5.89 -8.79
CA PRO A 100 -1.26 6.50 -7.68
C PRO A 100 -0.60 6.36 -6.32
N ILE A 101 0.13 5.27 -6.06
CA ILE A 101 0.88 5.06 -4.81
C ILE A 101 2.05 6.04 -4.75
N GLU A 102 2.80 6.17 -5.84
CA GLU A 102 3.97 7.05 -5.96
C GLU A 102 3.61 8.53 -5.75
N VAL A 103 2.40 8.95 -6.13
CA VAL A 103 1.89 10.31 -5.87
C VAL A 103 1.87 10.65 -4.37
N TYR A 104 1.64 9.67 -3.49
CA TYR A 104 1.65 9.90 -2.04
C TYR A 104 3.07 10.00 -1.47
N GLU A 105 4.04 9.32 -2.09
CA GLU A 105 5.39 9.16 -1.55
C GLU A 105 6.41 10.12 -2.19
N ASN A 106 6.13 10.62 -3.39
CA ASN A 106 7.08 11.37 -4.21
C ASN A 106 6.49 12.71 -4.70
N SER A 107 7.15 13.81 -4.33
CA SER A 107 6.73 15.17 -4.71
C SER A 107 6.70 15.40 -6.22
N ASN A 108 7.55 14.72 -6.99
CA ASN A 108 7.58 14.86 -8.44
C ASN A 108 6.37 14.19 -9.08
N ALA A 109 6.03 12.96 -8.65
CA ALA A 109 4.83 12.27 -9.10
C ALA A 109 3.56 13.06 -8.75
N LEU A 110 3.52 13.70 -7.57
CA LEU A 110 2.45 14.62 -7.21
C LEU A 110 2.36 15.83 -8.15
N GLN A 111 3.48 16.45 -8.50
CA GLN A 111 3.48 17.57 -9.45
C GLN A 111 2.99 17.14 -10.84
N GLU A 112 3.39 15.96 -11.30
CA GLU A 112 2.93 15.40 -12.57
C GLU A 112 1.42 15.12 -12.55
N MET A 113 0.89 14.55 -11.46
CA MET A 113 -0.55 14.38 -11.26
C MET A 113 -1.30 15.71 -11.26
N LEU A 114 -0.74 16.74 -10.62
CA LEU A 114 -1.32 18.08 -10.62
C LEU A 114 -1.27 18.73 -12.01
N HIS A 115 -0.25 18.43 -12.81
CA HIS A 115 -0.15 18.89 -14.20
C HIS A 115 -1.24 18.24 -15.06
N LEU A 116 -1.46 16.92 -14.95
CA LEU A 116 -2.59 16.24 -15.59
C LEU A 116 -3.93 16.85 -15.17
N LYS A 117 -4.08 17.14 -13.87
CA LYS A 117 -5.28 17.80 -13.33
C LYS A 117 -5.46 19.23 -13.83
N ALA A 118 -4.39 19.93 -14.18
CA ALA A 118 -4.47 21.27 -14.74
C ALA A 118 -4.93 21.23 -16.21
N ALA A 119 -4.45 20.27 -16.99
CA ALA A 119 -4.90 20.02 -18.36
C ALA A 119 -6.34 19.51 -18.42
N ALA A 120 -6.77 18.76 -17.39
CA ALA A 120 -8.13 18.30 -17.20
C ALA A 120 -8.99 19.37 -16.52
N ARG A 121 -9.57 20.29 -17.30
CA ARG A 121 -10.46 21.36 -16.78
C ARG A 121 -11.20 22.18 -17.84
N PRO A 122 -10.70 22.39 -19.08
CA PRO A 122 -11.46 23.15 -20.08
C PRO A 122 -12.82 22.51 -20.42
N SER A 123 -12.93 21.18 -20.28
CA SER A 123 -14.16 20.40 -20.46
C SER A 123 -15.23 20.61 -19.37
N LEU A 124 -14.88 21.26 -18.24
CA LEU A 124 -15.73 21.35 -17.04
C LEU A 124 -16.41 22.70 -16.81
N ALA A 125 -16.08 23.74 -17.59
CA ALA A 125 -16.52 25.12 -17.34
C ALA A 125 -18.05 25.32 -17.29
N ASN A 126 -18.84 24.39 -17.83
CA ASN A 126 -20.29 24.50 -17.96
C ASN A 126 -21.12 23.51 -17.10
N LYS A 127 -20.52 22.63 -16.30
CA LYS A 127 -21.27 21.67 -15.44
C LYS A 127 -21.18 22.04 -13.95
N LYS A 128 -22.33 22.20 -13.30
CA LYS A 128 -22.48 22.56 -11.87
C LYS A 128 -21.96 21.49 -10.88
N CYS A 129 -21.58 20.30 -11.35
CA CYS A 129 -20.96 19.24 -10.56
C CYS A 129 -19.90 18.55 -11.44
N SER A 130 -18.69 18.35 -10.90
CA SER A 130 -17.51 17.94 -11.66
C SER A 130 -17.61 16.49 -12.15
N VAL A 131 -17.30 16.28 -13.43
CA VAL A 131 -16.82 14.99 -13.96
C VAL A 131 -15.59 14.59 -13.13
N GLU A 132 -15.45 13.30 -12.78
CA GLU A 132 -14.35 12.84 -11.94
C GLU A 132 -13.03 12.96 -12.72
N PHE A 133 -12.13 13.87 -12.33
CA PHE A 133 -10.81 13.98 -12.98
C PHE A 133 -10.09 12.63 -13.03
N ILE A 134 -10.17 11.87 -11.94
CA ILE A 134 -9.41 10.65 -11.76
C ILE A 134 -10.29 9.56 -11.16
N ARG A 135 -10.14 8.35 -11.68
CA ARG A 135 -10.65 7.12 -11.09
C ARG A 135 -9.49 6.17 -10.83
N ILE A 136 -9.41 5.67 -9.60
CA ILE A 136 -8.41 4.68 -9.19
C ILE A 136 -9.16 3.39 -8.85
N VAL A 137 -8.86 2.33 -9.58
CA VAL A 137 -9.32 0.97 -9.30
C VAL A 137 -8.13 0.25 -8.69
N GLU A 138 -8.13 0.16 -7.36
CA GLU A 138 -7.11 -0.61 -6.64
C GLU A 138 -7.23 -2.10 -6.99
N PRO A 139 -6.12 -2.85 -7.02
CA PRO A 139 -6.21 -4.30 -7.07
C PRO A 139 -7.04 -4.79 -5.88
N GLU A 140 -7.92 -5.77 -6.12
CA GLU A 140 -8.47 -6.54 -5.01
C GLU A 140 -7.29 -7.07 -4.21
N VAL A 141 -7.10 -6.53 -3.00
CA VAL A 141 -6.01 -6.91 -2.10
C VAL A 141 -6.13 -8.40 -1.81
N SER A 142 -5.38 -9.19 -2.55
CA SER A 142 -5.26 -10.62 -2.33
C SER A 142 -4.54 -10.86 -1.01
N GLY A 143 -5.32 -11.04 0.06
CA GLY A 143 -5.04 -11.99 1.14
C GLY A 143 -3.98 -11.65 2.19
N SER A 144 -3.30 -10.50 2.16
CA SER A 144 -2.31 -10.14 3.19
C SER A 144 -2.93 -9.71 4.53
N GLY A 145 -4.20 -9.28 4.52
CA GLY A 145 -4.95 -8.99 5.75
C GLY A 145 -5.05 -10.21 6.68
N TRP A 146 -5.24 -11.42 6.13
CA TRP A 146 -5.32 -12.65 6.93
C TRP A 146 -4.00 -12.97 7.64
N LEU A 147 -2.84 -12.66 7.02
CA LEU A 147 -1.53 -12.81 7.67
C LEU A 147 -1.38 -11.85 8.86
N LEU A 148 -1.87 -10.62 8.74
CA LEU A 148 -1.87 -9.67 9.85
C LEU A 148 -2.79 -10.14 10.99
N TYR A 149 -4.01 -10.58 10.67
CA TYR A 149 -4.97 -11.09 11.66
C TYR A 149 -4.49 -12.37 12.34
N THR A 150 -3.85 -13.29 11.62
CA THR A 150 -3.26 -14.50 12.20
C THR A 150 -2.05 -14.18 13.08
N LEU A 151 -1.20 -13.23 12.69
CA LEU A 151 -0.09 -12.76 13.52
C LEU A 151 -0.60 -12.13 14.83
N ILE A 152 -1.62 -11.27 14.76
CA ILE A 152 -2.24 -10.68 15.96
C ILE A 152 -2.83 -11.77 16.86
N ALA A 153 -3.58 -12.72 16.29
CA ALA A 153 -4.19 -13.82 17.05
C ALA A 153 -3.14 -14.71 17.75
N THR A 154 -2.04 -15.05 17.05
CA THR A 154 -0.96 -15.86 17.64
C THR A 154 -0.26 -15.14 18.79
N CYS A 155 -0.01 -13.83 18.67
CA CYS A 155 0.53 -13.01 19.77
C CYS A 155 -0.37 -13.04 21.01
N VAL A 156 -1.69 -12.90 20.84
CA VAL A 156 -2.64 -12.96 21.97
C VAL A 156 -2.60 -14.35 22.64
N VAL A 157 -2.63 -15.44 21.87
CA VAL A 157 -2.58 -16.80 22.43
C VAL A 157 -1.27 -17.04 23.19
N LEU A 158 -0.13 -16.59 22.65
CA LEU A 158 1.16 -16.73 23.31
C LEU A 158 1.24 -15.95 24.62
N THR A 159 0.72 -14.71 24.67
CA THR A 159 0.70 -13.93 25.92
C THR A 159 -0.17 -14.59 27.00
N VAL A 160 -1.32 -15.17 26.64
CA VAL A 160 -2.17 -15.94 27.56
C VAL A 160 -1.46 -17.21 28.04
N PHE A 161 -0.78 -17.93 27.15
CA PHE A 161 -0.03 -19.13 27.53
C PHE A 161 1.14 -18.84 28.46
N VAL A 162 1.94 -17.81 28.15
CA VAL A 162 3.08 -17.40 29.00
C VAL A 162 2.61 -16.91 30.36
N SER A 163 1.54 -16.12 30.41
CA SER A 163 0.97 -15.66 31.69
C SER A 163 0.42 -16.82 32.53
N PHE A 164 -0.22 -17.82 31.90
CA PHE A 164 -0.68 -19.04 32.56
C PHE A 164 0.47 -19.88 33.12
N GLN A 165 1.53 -20.13 32.33
CA GLN A 165 2.73 -20.85 32.78
C GLN A 165 3.41 -20.15 33.95
N THR A 166 3.56 -18.82 33.86
CA THR A 166 4.16 -18.00 34.91
C THR A 166 3.34 -18.06 36.19
N PHE A 167 2.01 -18.00 36.09
CA PHE A 167 1.11 -18.14 37.24
C PHE A 167 1.25 -19.50 37.92
N TYR A 168 1.31 -20.60 37.16
CA TYR A 168 1.48 -21.94 37.72
C TYR A 168 2.83 -22.11 38.43
N LEU A 169 3.93 -21.64 37.81
CA LEU A 169 5.26 -21.69 38.42
C LEU A 169 5.33 -20.87 39.71
N VAL A 170 4.71 -19.68 39.75
CA VAL A 170 4.63 -18.85 40.97
C VAL A 170 3.79 -19.54 42.04
N LYS A 171 2.65 -20.14 41.68
CA LYS A 171 1.77 -20.88 42.60
C LYS A 171 2.49 -22.09 43.20
N GLU A 172 3.26 -22.82 42.41
CA GLU A 172 4.04 -23.97 42.87
C GLU A 172 5.20 -23.55 43.79
N LYS A 173 5.94 -22.48 43.45
CA LYS A 173 6.96 -21.89 44.31
C LYS A 173 6.37 -21.43 45.65
N ARG A 174 5.18 -20.80 45.65
CA ARG A 174 4.45 -20.40 46.86
C ARG A 174 4.04 -21.61 47.71
N LYS A 175 3.54 -22.70 47.10
CA LYS A 175 3.22 -23.97 47.80
C LYS A 175 4.48 -24.61 48.42
N LYS A 176 5.60 -24.66 47.70
CA LYS A 176 6.90 -25.18 48.20
C LYS A 176 7.42 -24.34 49.38
N LYS A 177 7.35 -23.00 49.32
CA LYS A 177 7.72 -22.11 50.43
C LYS A 177 6.84 -22.32 51.67
N LYS A 178 5.51 -22.47 51.52
CA LYS A 178 4.59 -22.76 52.64
C LYS A 178 4.89 -24.13 53.28
N LYS A 179 5.12 -25.19 52.50
CA LYS A 179 5.51 -26.52 53.01
C LYS A 179 6.86 -26.49 53.77
N LYS A 180 7.86 -25.74 53.29
CA LYS A 180 9.14 -25.56 54.01
C LYS A 180 8.95 -24.86 55.36
N LYS A 181 8.16 -23.77 55.41
CA LYS A 181 7.84 -23.06 56.67
C LYS A 181 7.11 -23.95 57.68
N SER A 182 6.14 -24.76 57.25
CA SER A 182 5.42 -25.66 58.17
C SER A 182 6.28 -26.78 58.73
N LYS A 183 7.15 -27.39 57.92
CA LYS A 183 8.13 -28.40 58.38
C LYS A 183 9.11 -27.82 59.41
N MET A 184 9.58 -26.60 59.20
CA MET A 184 10.50 -25.92 60.13
C MET A 184 9.82 -25.59 61.46
N SER A 185 8.56 -25.14 61.45
CA SER A 185 7.77 -24.91 62.66
C SER A 185 7.55 -26.21 63.47
N LYS A 186 7.19 -27.31 62.80
CA LYS A 186 7.04 -28.62 63.45
C LYS A 186 8.35 -29.12 64.09
N ARG A 187 9.51 -28.93 63.44
CA ARG A 187 10.83 -29.29 64.02
C ARG A 187 11.16 -28.45 65.25
N LYS A 188 10.91 -27.12 65.22
CA LYS A 188 11.11 -26.24 66.38
C LYS A 188 10.22 -26.64 67.57
N LYS A 189 8.96 -27.02 67.33
CA LYS A 189 8.05 -27.47 68.39
C LYS A 189 8.56 -28.78 69.04
N LYS A 190 8.97 -29.78 68.25
CA LYS A 190 9.55 -31.04 68.77
C LYS A 190 10.86 -30.85 69.53
N SER A 191 11.73 -29.94 69.08
CA SER A 191 12.98 -29.60 69.78
C SER A 191 12.73 -28.95 71.14
N LYS A 192 11.79 -27.99 71.23
CA LYS A 192 11.38 -27.39 72.51
C LYS A 192 10.77 -28.41 73.47
N GLU A 193 10.01 -29.36 72.95
CA GLU A 193 9.36 -30.42 73.74
C GLU A 193 10.39 -31.42 74.30
N ARG A 194 11.40 -31.81 73.50
CA ARG A 194 12.52 -32.64 73.97
C ARG A 194 13.38 -31.94 75.02
N SER A 195 13.70 -30.65 74.82
CA SER A 195 14.46 -29.85 75.80
C SER A 195 13.73 -29.73 77.15
N ARG A 196 12.40 -29.57 77.13
CA ARG A 196 11.59 -29.55 78.37
C ARG A 196 11.53 -30.90 79.08
N ARG A 197 11.61 -32.01 78.33
CA ARG A 197 11.59 -33.37 78.89
C ARG A 197 12.94 -33.72 79.53
N SER A 198 14.04 -33.42 78.85
CA SER A 198 15.40 -33.57 79.39
C SER A 198 15.63 -32.77 80.68
N ARG A 199 15.16 -31.50 80.73
CA ARG A 199 15.20 -30.71 81.99
C ARG A 199 14.38 -31.29 83.13
N ARG A 200 13.34 -32.09 82.86
CA ARG A 200 12.53 -32.72 83.91
C ARG A 200 13.13 -34.03 84.43
N GLU A 201 14.01 -34.65 83.65
CA GLU A 201 14.74 -35.86 84.07
C GLU A 201 15.97 -35.52 84.91
N GLU A 202 16.58 -34.34 84.74
CA GLU A 202 17.68 -33.85 85.59
C GLU A 202 17.26 -33.33 86.99
N LEU A 203 15.95 -33.24 87.25
CA LEU A 203 15.38 -32.71 88.50
C LEU A 203 14.76 -33.79 89.41
N LYS A 204 14.98 -35.08 89.09
CA LYS A 204 14.58 -36.25 89.87
C LYS A 204 15.80 -36.99 90.37
#